data_AF-A0A2T2ZZ35-F1
#
_entry.id   AF-A0A2T2ZZ35-F1
#
_cell.length_a   1.000
_cell.length_b   1.000
_cell.length_c   1.000
_cell.angle_alpha   90.00
_cell.angle_beta   90.00
_cell.angle_gamma   90.00
#
_symmetry.space_group_name_H-M   'P 1'
#
loop_
_entity.id
_entity.type
_entity.pdbx_description
1 polymer ?
#
loop_
_entity_poly.entity_id
_entity_poly.type
_entity_poly.pdbx_seq_one_letter_code
_entity_poly.pdbx_strand_id
1 'polypeptide(L)'
;MAAAGVAVDCAYLSTHLGVPETTLTTVASQPTADLVTAVLQAVLAKAHEFDALYADKLQVDIELENAVRSSEARCQSFKATADKALKDVEEVRKKLQAEGEFPKSSLAHETAW
;
A
#
# COMPACT_ATOMS: atom_id res chain seq x y z
N MET A 1 8.26 53.31 -6.98
CA MET A 1 7.49 52.74 -5.85
C MET A 1 7.81 51.25 -5.84
N ALA A 2 8.75 50.83 -5.00
CA ALA A 2 9.24 49.44 -4.99
C ALA A 2 8.14 48.52 -4.46
N ALA A 3 7.80 47.47 -5.22
CA ALA A 3 6.92 46.43 -4.75
C ALA A 3 7.62 45.73 -3.58
N ALA A 4 7.04 45.81 -2.38
CA ALA A 4 7.38 44.93 -1.29
C ALA A 4 6.87 43.52 -1.63
N GLY A 5 7.59 42.84 -2.52
CA GLY A 5 7.35 41.46 -2.89
C GLY A 5 7.79 40.56 -1.75
N VAL A 6 7.01 39.52 -1.48
CA VAL A 6 7.40 38.41 -0.60
C VAL A 6 8.83 37.99 -0.96
N ALA A 7 9.74 38.07 0.00
CA ALA A 7 11.12 37.66 -0.21
C ALA A 7 11.13 36.19 -0.65
N VAL A 8 11.76 35.91 -1.80
CA VAL A 8 11.92 34.55 -2.30
C VAL A 8 12.87 33.82 -1.35
N ASP A 9 12.41 32.71 -0.76
CA ASP A 9 13.23 31.86 0.09
C ASP A 9 14.27 31.10 -0.75
N CYS A 10 15.41 31.74 -0.96
CA CYS A 10 16.49 31.22 -1.77
C CYS A 10 17.17 30.01 -1.11
N ALA A 11 17.15 29.89 0.22
CA ALA A 11 17.69 28.75 0.93
C ALA A 11 16.84 27.49 0.68
N TYR A 12 15.51 27.65 0.74
CA TYR A 12 14.59 26.57 0.40
C TYR A 12 14.73 26.15 -1.06
N LEU A 13 14.72 27.10 -1.99
CA LEU A 13 14.89 26.80 -3.42
C LEU A 13 16.24 26.17 -3.74
N SER A 14 17.31 26.58 -3.06
CA SER A 14 18.64 25.98 -3.22
C SER A 14 18.63 24.49 -2.92
N THR A 15 17.97 24.11 -1.81
CA THR A 15 17.80 22.71 -1.40
C THR A 15 16.98 21.92 -2.42
N HIS A 16 15.90 22.49 -2.94
CA HIS A 16 14.98 21.78 -3.84
C HIS A 16 15.43 21.71 -5.29
N LEU A 17 16.10 22.74 -5.80
CA LEU A 17 16.55 22.83 -7.20
C LEU A 17 17.97 22.32 -7.38
N GLY A 18 18.77 22.17 -6.31
CA GLY A 18 20.19 21.84 -6.41
C GLY A 18 21.03 22.98 -7.01
N VAL A 19 20.50 24.21 -6.99
CA VAL A 19 21.16 25.42 -7.49
C VAL A 19 21.72 26.19 -6.31
N PRO A 20 22.98 26.69 -6.35
CA PRO A 20 23.53 27.45 -5.23
C PRO A 20 22.66 28.64 -4.83
N GLU A 21 22.49 28.85 -3.52
CA GLU A 21 21.72 29.99 -2.99
C GLU A 21 22.28 31.34 -3.47
N THR A 22 23.60 31.45 -3.64
CA THR A 22 24.25 32.64 -4.23
C THR A 22 23.79 32.91 -5.66
N THR A 23 23.56 31.87 -6.45
CA THR A 23 23.03 31.98 -7.82
C THR A 23 21.60 32.47 -7.78
N LEU A 24 20.76 31.92 -6.90
CA LEU A 24 19.35 32.30 -6.76
C LEU A 24 19.18 33.74 -6.25
N THR A 25 19.98 34.14 -5.26
CA THR A 25 19.99 35.53 -4.75
C THR A 25 20.49 36.53 -5.80
N THR A 26 21.47 36.13 -6.62
CA THR A 26 21.95 36.95 -7.75
C THR A 26 20.88 37.09 -8.83
N VAL A 27 20.19 36.00 -9.21
CA VAL A 27 19.04 36.08 -10.15
C VAL A 27 17.96 37.03 -9.65
N ALA A 28 17.67 37.00 -8.34
CA ALA A 28 16.61 37.82 -7.75
C ALA A 28 16.95 39.32 -7.69
N SER A 29 18.24 39.69 -7.64
CA SER A 29 18.70 41.08 -7.49
C SER A 29 19.27 41.68 -8.78
N GLN A 30 19.94 40.88 -9.60
CA GLN A 30 20.60 41.27 -10.83
C GLN A 30 20.53 40.14 -11.89
N PRO A 31 19.35 39.93 -12.50
CA PRO A 31 19.16 38.84 -13.45
C PRO A 31 19.98 39.05 -14.72
N THR A 32 20.61 37.97 -15.18
CA THR A 32 21.20 37.85 -16.53
C THR A 32 20.54 36.68 -17.26
N ALA A 33 20.62 36.67 -18.60
CA ALA A 33 20.05 35.59 -19.40
C ALA A 33 20.59 34.21 -18.96
N ASP A 34 21.89 34.10 -18.75
CA ASP A 34 22.54 32.84 -18.35
C ASP A 34 22.05 32.34 -16.99
N LEU A 35 21.95 33.25 -16.01
CA LEU A 35 21.48 32.91 -14.67
C LEU A 35 20.01 32.46 -14.66
N VAL A 36 19.16 33.12 -15.44
CA VAL A 36 17.75 32.73 -15.61
C VAL A 36 17.66 31.37 -16.31
N THR A 37 18.42 31.14 -17.37
CA THR A 37 18.45 29.86 -18.08
C THR A 37 18.89 28.71 -17.16
N ALA A 38 19.91 28.93 -16.32
CA ALA A 38 20.37 27.92 -15.36
C ALA A 38 19.27 27.52 -14.36
N VAL A 39 18.53 28.51 -13.82
CA VAL A 39 17.40 28.23 -12.92
C VAL A 39 16.27 27.50 -13.64
N LEU A 40 15.91 27.92 -14.86
CA LEU A 40 14.85 27.25 -15.63
C LEU A 40 15.23 25.81 -16.02
N GLN A 41 16.50 25.54 -16.29
CA GLN A 41 16.99 24.18 -16.51
C GLN A 41 16.84 23.31 -15.25
N ALA A 42 17.16 23.85 -14.07
CA ALA A 42 16.96 23.14 -12.81
C ALA A 42 15.48 22.87 -12.53
N VAL A 43 14.60 23.85 -12.83
CA VAL A 43 13.14 23.67 -12.74
C VAL A 43 12.65 22.58 -13.70
N LEU A 44 13.12 22.59 -14.95
CA LEU A 44 12.78 21.57 -15.94
C LEU A 44 13.21 20.18 -15.49
N ALA A 45 14.43 20.05 -14.94
CA ALA A 45 14.91 18.79 -14.39
C ALA A 45 14.02 18.28 -13.26
N LYS A 46 13.60 19.17 -12.34
CA LYS A 46 12.70 18.81 -11.24
C LYS A 46 11.29 18.48 -11.69
N ALA A 47 10.80 19.11 -12.76
CA ALA A 47 9.52 18.76 -13.37
C ALA A 47 9.56 17.32 -13.93
N HIS A 48 10.61 16.96 -14.67
CA HIS A 48 10.78 15.59 -15.17
C HIS A 48 10.93 14.55 -14.05
N GLU A 49 11.69 14.88 -12.99
CA GLU A 49 11.80 14.02 -11.81
C GLU A 49 10.44 13.81 -11.14
N PHE A 50 9.64 14.88 -11.00
CA PHE A 50 8.29 14.78 -10.44
C PHE A 50 7.38 13.90 -11.29
N ASP A 51 7.37 14.09 -12.62
CA ASP A 51 6.52 13.28 -13.52
C ASP A 51 6.87 11.79 -13.43
N ALA A 52 8.17 11.46 -13.35
CA ALA A 52 8.64 10.10 -13.16
C ALA A 52 8.19 9.52 -11.80
N LEU A 53 8.43 10.25 -10.71
CA LEU A 53 8.02 9.82 -9.36
C LEU A 53 6.49 9.66 -9.24
N TYR A 54 5.72 10.51 -9.91
CA TYR A 54 4.26 10.42 -9.92
C TYR A 54 3.79 9.15 -10.65
N ALA A 55 4.38 8.84 -11.80
CA ALA A 55 4.09 7.61 -12.53
C ALA A 55 4.44 6.36 -11.71
N ASP A 56 5.63 6.34 -11.09
CA ASP A 56 6.08 5.24 -10.25
C ASP A 56 5.16 5.06 -9.03
N LYS A 57 4.77 6.15 -8.38
CA LYS A 57 3.84 6.13 -7.25
C LYS A 57 2.49 5.53 -7.64
N LEU A 58 1.94 5.93 -8.80
CA LEU A 58 0.69 5.38 -9.30
C LEU A 58 0.79 3.87 -9.55
N GLN A 59 1.92 3.41 -10.11
CA GLN A 59 2.16 1.99 -10.32
C GLN A 59 2.21 1.23 -8.99
N VAL A 60 2.97 1.71 -8.02
CA VAL A 60 3.10 1.07 -6.70
C VAL A 60 1.75 1.01 -5.97
N ASP A 61 0.93 2.06 -6.05
CA ASP A 61 -0.41 2.05 -5.45
C ASP A 61 -1.29 0.94 -6.06
N ILE A 62 -1.26 0.78 -7.39
CA ILE A 62 -2.00 -0.28 -8.09
C ILE A 62 -1.51 -1.67 -7.66
N GLU A 63 -0.19 -1.86 -7.60
CA GLU A 63 0.42 -3.12 -7.15
C GLU A 63 0.04 -3.45 -5.72
N LEU A 64 0.04 -2.45 -4.83
CA LEU A 64 -0.37 -2.60 -3.44
C LEU A 64 -1.85 -2.98 -3.32
N GLU A 65 -2.75 -2.29 -4.01
CA GLU A 65 -4.18 -2.61 -4.01
C GLU A 65 -4.45 -4.03 -4.53
N ASN A 66 -3.73 -4.46 -5.56
CA ASN A 66 -3.83 -5.82 -6.08
C ASN A 66 -3.32 -6.86 -5.08
N ALA A 67 -2.20 -6.58 -4.40
CA ALA A 67 -1.66 -7.45 -3.37
C ALA A 67 -2.63 -7.61 -2.19
N VAL A 68 -3.24 -6.50 -1.74
CA VAL A 68 -4.26 -6.50 -0.67
C VAL A 68 -5.46 -7.33 -1.09
N ARG A 69 -6.06 -7.06 -2.25
CA ARG A 69 -7.21 -7.82 -2.76
C ARG A 69 -6.92 -9.31 -2.91
N SER A 70 -5.75 -9.66 -3.43
CA SER A 70 -5.32 -11.05 -3.56
C SER A 70 -5.13 -11.74 -2.20
N SER A 71 -4.56 -11.03 -1.23
CA SER A 71 -4.40 -11.53 0.14
C SER A 71 -5.76 -11.77 0.81
N GLU A 72 -6.68 -10.82 0.72
CA GLU A 72 -8.04 -10.95 1.26
C GLU A 72 -8.79 -12.13 0.65
N ALA A 73 -8.73 -12.29 -0.68
CA ALA A 73 -9.34 -13.43 -1.37
C ALA A 73 -8.79 -14.78 -0.89
N ARG A 74 -7.46 -14.88 -0.70
CA ARG A 74 -6.82 -16.10 -0.16
C ARG A 74 -7.25 -16.36 1.29
N CYS A 75 -7.31 -15.33 2.12
CA CYS A 75 -7.78 -15.46 3.51
C CYS A 75 -9.24 -15.95 3.57
N GLN A 76 -10.12 -15.41 2.73
CA GLN A 76 -11.51 -15.85 2.64
C GLN A 76 -11.61 -17.31 2.18
N SER A 77 -10.82 -17.70 1.18
CA SER A 77 -10.74 -19.09 0.71
C SER A 77 -10.27 -20.03 1.82
N PHE A 78 -9.19 -19.69 2.53
CA PHE A 78 -8.69 -20.49 3.65
C PHE A 78 -9.70 -20.62 4.78
N LYS A 79 -10.40 -19.53 5.12
CA LYS A 79 -11.47 -19.56 6.11
C LYS A 79 -12.59 -20.53 5.69
N ALA A 80 -13.05 -20.44 4.45
CA ALA A 80 -14.09 -21.35 3.93
C ALA A 80 -13.65 -22.82 3.97
N THR A 81 -12.39 -23.10 3.62
CA THR A 81 -11.83 -24.46 3.71
C THR A 81 -11.74 -24.95 5.16
N ALA A 82 -11.30 -24.10 6.09
CA ALA A 82 -11.21 -24.45 7.51
C ALA A 82 -12.60 -24.69 8.12
N ASP A 83 -13.58 -23.83 7.83
CA ASP A 83 -14.96 -23.97 8.29
C ASP A 83 -15.59 -25.28 7.76
N LYS A 84 -15.31 -25.63 6.50
CA LYS A 84 -15.77 -26.91 5.93
C LYS A 84 -15.12 -28.10 6.63
N ALA A 85 -13.80 -28.09 6.80
CA ALA A 85 -13.09 -29.17 7.46
C ALA A 85 -13.58 -29.38 8.91
N LEU A 86 -13.87 -28.28 9.62
CA LEU A 86 -14.40 -28.34 10.97
C LEU A 86 -15.80 -28.99 11.01
N LYS A 87 -16.69 -28.62 10.08
CA LYS A 87 -18.01 -29.27 9.93
C LYS A 87 -17.87 -30.76 9.62
N ASP A 88 -17.00 -31.12 8.68
CA ASP A 88 -16.78 -32.52 8.30
C ASP A 88 -16.29 -33.35 9.51
N VAL A 89 -15.39 -32.79 10.33
CA VAL A 89 -14.92 -33.43 11.59
C VAL A 89 -16.05 -33.59 12.61
N GLU A 90 -16.87 -32.55 12.80
CA GLU A 90 -18.03 -32.62 13.70
C GLU A 90 -19.05 -33.67 13.25
N GLU A 91 -19.31 -33.78 11.95
CA GLU A 91 -20.20 -34.80 11.39
C GLU A 91 -19.67 -36.21 11.59
N VAL A 92 -18.38 -36.44 11.32
CA VAL A 92 -17.74 -37.74 11.56
C VAL A 92 -17.80 -38.11 13.03
N ARG A 93 -17.54 -37.15 13.94
CA ARG A 93 -17.64 -37.37 15.39
C ARG A 93 -19.06 -37.74 15.82
N LYS A 94 -20.08 -37.07 15.28
CA LYS A 94 -21.50 -37.39 15.55
C LYS A 94 -21.87 -38.78 15.03
N LYS A 95 -21.44 -39.15 13.83
CA LYS A 95 -21.66 -40.50 13.26
C LYS A 95 -21.03 -41.58 14.14
N LEU A 96 -19.78 -41.39 14.55
CA LEU A 96 -19.07 -42.31 15.45
C LEU A 96 -19.78 -42.47 16.81
N GLN A 97 -20.30 -41.38 17.37
CA GLN A 97 -21.08 -41.43 18.62
C GLN A 97 -22.37 -42.23 18.43
N ALA A 98 -23.13 -41.95 17.38
CA ALA A 98 -24.36 -42.68 17.06
C ALA A 98 -24.10 -44.18 16.85
N GLU A 99 -23.06 -44.53 16.08
CA GLU A 99 -22.62 -45.91 15.87
C GLU A 99 -22.13 -46.60 17.15
N GLY A 100 -21.67 -45.87 18.17
CA GLY A 100 -21.28 -46.45 19.46
C GLY A 100 -22.45 -46.65 20.44
N GLU A 101 -23.55 -45.94 20.23
CA GLU A 101 -24.73 -45.90 21.12
C GLU A 101 -25.85 -46.86 20.67
N PHE A 102 -26.01 -47.04 19.36
CA PHE A 102 -26.89 -48.05 18.75
C PHE A 102 -26.55 -49.50 19.15
N PRO A 103 -25.30 -49.99 19.04
CA PRO A 103 -24.98 -51.37 19.38
C PRO A 103 -25.07 -51.63 20.89
N LYS A 104 -24.76 -50.64 21.74
CA LYS A 104 -24.85 -50.81 23.20
C LYS A 104 -26.29 -50.94 23.68
N SER A 105 -27.22 -50.15 23.14
CA SER A 105 -28.64 -50.24 23.52
C SER A 105 -29.33 -51.48 22.93
N SER A 106 -28.99 -51.87 21.70
CA SER A 106 -29.45 -53.12 21.08
C SER A 106 -28.98 -54.35 21.85
N LEU A 107 -27.70 -54.41 22.21
CA LEU A 107 -27.15 -55.52 23.00
C LEU A 107 -27.71 -55.54 24.42
N ALA A 108 -27.88 -54.37 25.06
CA ALA A 108 -28.47 -54.29 26.40
C ALA A 108 -29.92 -54.80 26.43
N HIS A 109 -30.72 -54.51 25.40
CA HIS A 109 -32.09 -55.01 25.27
C HIS A 109 -32.14 -56.53 25.01
N GLU A 110 -31.18 -57.08 24.27
CA GLU A 110 -31.10 -58.52 23.99
C GLU A 110 -30.59 -59.34 25.19
N THR A 111 -29.76 -58.76 26.06
CA THR A 111 -29.31 -59.39 27.31
C THR A 111 -30.28 -59.26 28.48
N ALA A 112 -31.40 -58.57 28.29
CA ALA A 112 -32.42 -58.32 29.32
C ALA A 112 -33.62 -59.28 29.17
N TRP A 113 -33.39 -60.59 29.29
CA TRP A 113 -34.40 -61.61 29.51
C TRP A 113 -33.87 -62.68 30.45
#